data_AF-A0AAD8XUK2-F1
#
_entry.id   AF-A0AAD8XUK2-F1
#
_cell.length_a   1.000
_cell.length_b   1.000
_cell.length_c   1.000
_cell.angle_alpha   90.00
_cell.angle_beta   90.00
_cell.angle_gamma   90.00
#
_symmetry.space_group_name_H-M   'P 1'
#
loop_
_entity.id
_entity.type
_entity.pdbx_description
1 polymer ?
#
loop_
_entity_poly.entity_id
_entity_poly.type
_entity_poly.pdbx_seq_one_letter_code
_entity_poly.pdbx_strand_id
1 'polypeptide(L)'
;MRRMRPISAWRILLLLSTTQGLLGVGREELNAWWYDFFQLGEDDDLGWLGYFIGKSVKLQCLDIQYLPEDDGGEQQMHAFSDGIARNQSIQKVVIDNVSNNRFAAIARALGNLSQLEELVFKRNFNGGRNNVNGFTALGTLLESGVSKLRKLDLVGNNISDAGVAAFAHGLRSIGPSLKELDLGWNSIGNEGLSALVAALVNCTSLEWLNLSDNDFSLAAAGLVSLSDWLQTA
;
A
#
# COMPACT_ATOMS: atom_id res chain seq x y z
N MET A 1 23.31 24.55 17.17
CA MET A 1 22.65 24.28 15.89
C MET A 1 22.35 22.80 15.79
N ARG A 2 21.07 22.40 15.79
CA ARG A 2 20.65 21.01 15.60
C ARG A 2 21.03 20.59 14.18
N ARG A 3 22.11 19.82 14.02
CA ARG A 3 22.31 19.02 12.81
C ARG A 3 21.37 17.83 12.92
N MET A 4 20.18 17.92 12.34
CA MET A 4 19.46 16.73 11.91
C MET A 4 20.39 16.00 10.94
N ARG A 5 20.82 14.80 11.28
CA ARG A 5 21.56 13.96 10.34
C ARG A 5 20.58 13.45 9.27
N PRO A 6 21.01 13.24 8.02
CA PRO A 6 20.13 12.77 6.96
C PRO A 6 19.61 11.38 7.29
N ILE A 7 18.35 11.11 6.99
CA ILE A 7 17.84 9.75 6.85
C ILE A 7 18.28 9.29 5.45
N SER A 8 19.37 8.53 5.34
CA SER A 8 19.99 8.13 4.07
C SER A 8 20.20 6.61 3.98
N ALA A 9 19.10 5.84 4.06
CA ALA A 9 19.10 4.39 3.82
C ALA A 9 17.74 3.94 3.25
N TRP A 10 17.76 3.05 2.26
CA TRP A 10 16.58 2.30 1.81
C TRP A 10 16.04 1.50 3.01
N ARG A 11 14.73 1.47 3.28
CA ARG A 11 14.20 0.67 4.40
C ARG A 11 13.14 -0.31 3.93
N ILE A 12 13.56 -1.36 3.24
CA ILE A 12 12.67 -2.48 2.91
C ILE A 12 12.78 -3.53 4.00
N LEU A 13 11.80 -3.57 4.89
CA LEU A 13 11.65 -4.60 5.91
C LEU A 13 10.99 -5.84 5.30
N LEU A 14 11.79 -6.89 5.14
CA LEU A 14 11.28 -8.22 4.82
C LEU A 14 11.01 -8.98 6.11
N LEU A 15 9.76 -9.40 6.35
CA LEU A 15 9.42 -10.23 7.51
C LEU A 15 9.25 -11.68 7.06
N LEU A 16 10.27 -12.51 7.32
CA LEU A 16 10.18 -13.95 7.15
C LEU A 16 9.52 -14.56 8.39
N SER A 17 8.35 -15.17 8.21
CA SER A 17 7.76 -16.01 9.25
C SER A 17 8.29 -17.43 9.07
N THR A 18 9.45 -17.75 9.66
CA THR A 18 9.71 -19.14 10.05
C THR A 18 10.46 -19.26 11.35
N THR A 19 9.87 -20.00 12.28
CA THR A 19 10.64 -20.83 13.21
C THR A 19 11.66 -21.64 12.40
N GLN A 20 12.93 -21.50 12.77
CA GLN A 20 14.13 -22.16 12.24
C GLN A 20 14.81 -21.49 11.02
N GLY A 21 15.73 -20.57 11.36
CA GLY A 21 17.16 -20.72 11.06
C GLY A 21 17.58 -20.56 9.61
N LEU A 22 17.91 -19.33 9.21
CA LEU A 22 18.91 -19.07 8.18
C LEU A 22 19.88 -17.98 8.68
N LEU A 23 21.15 -18.22 8.39
CA LEU A 23 22.33 -17.63 9.00
C LEU A 23 22.59 -16.20 8.53
N GLY A 24 22.79 -15.30 9.51
CA GLY A 24 23.87 -14.32 9.55
C GLY A 24 23.79 -13.11 8.61
N VAL A 25 23.25 -11.99 9.12
CA VAL A 25 23.85 -10.65 8.96
C VAL A 25 23.68 -9.89 10.29
N GLY A 26 24.69 -9.12 10.68
CA GLY A 26 25.02 -8.70 12.04
C GLY A 26 23.97 -7.88 12.81
N ARG A 27 23.97 -8.12 14.12
CA ARG A 27 23.20 -7.46 15.18
C ARG A 27 23.69 -6.03 15.42
N GLU A 28 22.77 -5.11 15.71
CA GLU A 28 22.64 -4.55 17.07
C GLU A 28 21.33 -3.73 17.21
N GLU A 29 20.49 -4.21 18.14
CA GLU A 29 19.49 -3.49 18.95
C GLU A 29 18.17 -3.02 18.31
N LEU A 30 17.10 -3.83 18.35
CA LEU A 30 16.16 -4.10 19.46
C LEU A 30 14.88 -3.22 19.41
N ASN A 31 13.77 -3.77 18.91
CA ASN A 31 12.51 -3.97 19.65
C ASN A 31 11.30 -4.29 18.73
N ALA A 32 11.09 -5.58 18.42
CA ALA A 32 9.77 -6.25 18.40
C ALA A 32 9.96 -7.73 18.02
N TRP A 33 9.57 -8.63 18.91
CA TRP A 33 10.08 -9.99 19.06
C TRP A 33 9.39 -11.07 18.21
N TRP A 34 9.21 -10.94 16.89
CA TRP A 34 8.71 -12.07 16.06
C TRP A 34 9.21 -12.14 14.61
N TYR A 35 10.24 -11.37 14.24
CA TYR A 35 10.56 -11.18 12.82
C TYR A 35 12.06 -11.23 12.54
N ASP A 36 12.42 -11.84 11.42
CA ASP A 36 13.70 -11.58 10.77
C ASP A 36 13.59 -10.21 10.09
N PHE A 37 14.59 -9.35 10.31
CA PHE A 37 14.64 -8.00 9.77
C PHE A 37 15.77 -7.90 8.75
N PHE A 38 15.47 -7.39 7.58
CA PHE A 38 16.49 -6.99 6.60
C PHE A 38 16.41 -5.48 6.43
N GLN A 39 17.53 -4.78 6.59
CA GLN A 39 17.66 -3.36 6.31
C GLN A 39 18.73 -3.22 5.23
N LEU A 40 18.48 -2.37 4.23
CA LEU A 40 19.39 -2.18 3.10
C LEU A 40 20.01 -0.78 3.14
N GLY A 41 21.27 -0.65 2.74
CA GLY A 41 22.00 0.60 2.57
C GLY A 41 21.92 1.15 1.14
N GLU A 42 22.50 2.33 0.90
CA GLU A 42 22.55 2.96 -0.43
C GLU A 42 23.33 2.16 -1.50
N ASP A 43 24.19 1.23 -1.07
CA ASP A 43 25.02 0.39 -1.94
C ASP A 43 24.42 -0.99 -2.26
N ASP A 44 23.23 -1.30 -1.73
CA ASP A 44 22.59 -2.60 -1.94
C ASP A 44 21.80 -2.66 -3.25
N ASP A 45 22.02 -3.72 -4.03
CA ASP A 45 21.42 -3.94 -5.35
C ASP A 45 19.96 -4.44 -5.24
N LEU A 46 19.01 -3.61 -5.68
CA LEU A 46 17.58 -3.95 -5.67
C LEU A 46 17.23 -5.19 -6.50
N GLY A 47 18.05 -5.52 -7.51
CA GLY A 47 17.88 -6.72 -8.30
C GLY A 47 18.12 -8.00 -7.50
N TRP A 48 19.12 -8.03 -6.61
CA TRP A 48 19.33 -9.15 -5.69
C TRP A 48 18.18 -9.29 -4.71
N LEU A 49 17.68 -8.18 -4.18
CA LEU A 49 16.50 -8.17 -3.33
C LEU A 49 15.29 -8.76 -4.07
N GLY A 50 15.05 -8.35 -5.32
CA GLY A 50 14.04 -8.93 -6.18
C GLY A 50 14.20 -10.44 -6.34
N TYR A 51 15.41 -10.91 -6.61
CA TYR A 51 15.72 -12.34 -6.71
C TYR A 51 15.32 -13.11 -5.43
N PHE A 52 15.70 -12.62 -4.25
CA PHE A 52 15.37 -13.28 -2.98
C PHE A 52 13.87 -13.25 -2.68
N ILE A 53 13.20 -12.12 -2.90
CA ILE A 53 11.75 -12.01 -2.75
C ILE A 53 11.06 -13.03 -3.66
N GLY A 54 11.40 -13.08 -4.95
CA GLY A 54 10.76 -13.98 -5.91
C GLY A 54 11.02 -15.47 -5.65
N LYS A 55 12.10 -15.82 -4.96
CA LYS A 55 12.42 -17.21 -4.57
C LYS A 55 11.84 -17.62 -3.23
N SER A 56 11.49 -16.66 -2.38
CA SER A 56 11.00 -16.96 -1.04
C SER A 56 9.58 -17.54 -1.08
N VAL A 57 9.42 -18.71 -0.47
CA VAL A 57 8.10 -19.34 -0.22
C VAL A 57 7.61 -19.11 1.21
N LYS A 58 8.38 -18.37 2.01
CA LYS A 58 8.16 -18.12 3.44
C LYS A 58 7.90 -16.64 3.76
N LEU A 59 8.16 -15.74 2.80
CA LEU A 59 7.98 -14.31 2.98
C LEU A 59 6.49 -13.99 2.96
N GLN A 60 5.94 -13.67 4.11
CA GLN A 60 4.51 -13.37 4.26
C GLN A 60 4.23 -11.87 4.29
N CYS A 61 5.18 -11.07 4.77
CA CYS A 61 5.02 -9.63 4.81
C CYS A 61 6.22 -8.92 4.18
N LEU A 62 5.91 -8.00 3.27
CA LEU A 62 6.83 -7.12 2.59
C LEU A 62 6.48 -5.68 3.00
N ASP A 63 7.33 -5.06 3.80
CA ASP A 63 7.19 -3.67 4.21
C ASP A 63 8.25 -2.83 3.50
N ILE A 64 7.81 -1.97 2.58
CA ILE A 64 8.63 -1.11 1.75
C ILE A 64 8.55 0.30 2.32
N GLN A 65 9.54 0.66 3.14
CA GLN A 65 9.71 2.02 3.63
C GLN A 65 10.71 2.74 2.74
N TYR A 66 10.19 3.63 1.90
CA TYR A 66 10.95 4.47 0.97
C TYR A 66 11.67 3.68 -0.15
N LEU A 67 11.44 4.11 -1.39
CA LEU A 67 12.15 3.66 -2.59
C LEU A 67 12.79 4.88 -3.25
N PRO A 68 14.13 4.99 -3.23
CA PRO A 68 14.82 6.08 -3.90
C PRO A 68 14.60 6.18 -5.38
N GLU A 69 14.80 7.40 -5.85
CA GLU A 69 14.71 7.78 -7.24
C GLU A 69 15.99 7.49 -8.03
N ASP A 70 17.10 7.21 -7.36
CA ASP A 70 18.39 6.83 -7.95
C ASP A 70 18.84 5.49 -7.36
N ASP A 71 18.56 4.40 -8.08
CA ASP A 71 18.81 3.00 -7.72
C ASP A 71 19.88 2.36 -8.59
N GLY A 72 20.85 3.12 -9.10
CA GLY A 72 21.86 2.58 -10.00
C GLY A 72 21.30 2.12 -11.37
N GLY A 73 20.05 2.48 -11.69
CA GLY A 73 19.43 2.39 -13.01
C GLY A 73 18.09 1.63 -13.05
N GLU A 74 17.27 1.92 -14.08
CA GLU A 74 15.93 1.31 -14.30
C GLU A 74 15.94 -0.23 -14.27
N GLN A 75 17.05 -0.86 -14.65
CA GLN A 75 17.19 -2.32 -14.64
C GLN A 75 17.08 -2.92 -13.22
N GLN A 76 17.59 -2.24 -12.20
CA GLN A 76 17.50 -2.73 -10.82
C GLN A 76 16.04 -2.66 -10.32
N MET A 77 15.35 -1.54 -10.59
CA MET A 77 13.92 -1.40 -10.30
C MET A 77 13.10 -2.49 -10.99
N HIS A 78 13.39 -2.79 -12.26
CA HIS A 78 12.73 -3.84 -13.01
C HIS A 78 12.96 -5.22 -12.39
N ALA A 79 14.19 -5.56 -12.04
CA ALA A 79 14.51 -6.82 -11.39
C ALA A 79 13.83 -6.96 -10.01
N PHE A 80 13.74 -5.86 -9.26
CA PHE A 80 13.00 -5.81 -8.00
C PHE A 80 11.50 -6.07 -8.19
N SER A 81 10.86 -5.34 -9.12
CA SER A 81 9.45 -5.54 -9.48
C SER A 81 9.18 -6.97 -9.98
N ASP A 82 10.04 -7.51 -10.85
CA ASP A 82 9.94 -8.90 -11.34
C ASP A 82 10.03 -9.92 -10.19
N GLY A 83 10.90 -9.64 -9.22
CA GLY A 83 11.02 -10.40 -7.99
C GLY A 83 9.72 -10.45 -7.19
N ILE A 84 9.15 -9.28 -6.90
CA ILE A 84 7.86 -9.16 -6.22
C ILE A 84 6.79 -9.94 -6.99
N ALA A 85 6.68 -9.73 -8.30
CA ALA A 85 5.66 -10.33 -9.14
C ALA A 85 5.67 -11.87 -9.16
N ARG A 86 6.82 -12.48 -8.90
CA ARG A 86 6.98 -13.95 -8.86
C ARG A 86 6.65 -14.55 -7.49
N ASN A 87 6.61 -13.75 -6.43
CA ASN A 87 6.38 -14.24 -5.09
C ASN A 87 4.94 -14.79 -4.94
N GLN A 88 4.82 -15.97 -4.31
CA GLN A 88 3.55 -16.66 -4.10
C GLN A 88 3.17 -16.83 -2.62
N SER A 89 3.91 -16.22 -1.69
CA SER A 89 3.73 -16.36 -0.24
C SER A 89 3.34 -15.06 0.47
N ILE A 90 3.55 -13.90 -0.16
CA ILE A 90 3.25 -12.60 0.45
C ILE A 90 1.74 -12.44 0.61
N GLN A 91 1.34 -12.17 1.84
CA GLN A 91 -0.04 -11.92 2.27
C GLN A 91 -0.24 -10.48 2.71
N LYS A 92 0.82 -9.79 3.15
CA LYS A 92 0.76 -8.41 3.60
C LYS A 92 1.81 -7.56 2.90
N VAL A 93 1.38 -6.42 2.36
CA VAL A 93 2.27 -5.40 1.84
C VAL A 93 2.04 -4.10 2.61
N VAL A 94 3.11 -3.52 3.12
CA VAL A 94 3.11 -2.17 3.68
C VAL A 94 3.94 -1.30 2.76
N ILE A 95 3.36 -0.19 2.30
CA ILE A 95 4.04 0.85 1.52
C ILE A 95 4.11 2.07 2.41
N ASP A 96 5.32 2.54 2.74
CA ASP A 96 5.51 3.68 3.62
C ASP A 96 6.45 4.71 2.97
N ASN A 97 5.98 5.94 2.78
CA ASN A 97 6.78 7.04 2.26
C ASN A 97 7.46 6.72 0.91
N VAL A 98 6.74 6.06 0.01
CA VAL A 98 7.15 5.77 -1.36
C VAL A 98 6.57 6.84 -2.29
N SER A 99 7.39 7.35 -3.23
CA SER A 99 6.93 8.35 -4.19
C SER A 99 5.88 7.76 -5.15
N ASN A 100 5.05 8.62 -5.75
CA ASN A 100 4.03 8.16 -6.70
C ASN A 100 4.64 7.44 -7.91
N ASN A 101 5.81 7.88 -8.38
CA ASN A 101 6.50 7.26 -9.51
C ASN A 101 7.01 5.86 -9.12
N ARG A 102 7.59 5.73 -7.94
CA ARG A 102 8.15 4.46 -7.45
C ARG A 102 7.05 3.47 -7.09
N PHE A 103 5.96 3.94 -6.50
CA PHE A 103 4.77 3.12 -6.30
C PHE A 103 4.20 2.63 -7.65
N ALA A 104 4.07 3.52 -8.64
CA ALA A 104 3.61 3.12 -9.97
C ALA A 104 4.52 2.07 -10.63
N ALA A 105 5.83 2.11 -10.38
CA ALA A 105 6.79 1.14 -10.89
C ALA A 105 6.62 -0.27 -10.28
N ILE A 106 6.18 -0.37 -9.02
CA ILE A 106 5.91 -1.65 -8.35
C ILE A 106 4.44 -2.09 -8.39
N ALA A 107 3.51 -1.18 -8.70
CA ALA A 107 2.08 -1.44 -8.59
C ALA A 107 1.63 -2.66 -9.42
N ARG A 108 2.15 -2.81 -10.64
CA ARG A 108 1.87 -3.98 -11.49
C ARG A 108 2.41 -5.27 -10.90
N ALA A 109 3.58 -5.22 -10.26
CA ALA A 109 4.17 -6.40 -9.64
C ALA A 109 3.35 -6.86 -8.42
N LEU A 110 2.88 -5.91 -7.61
CA LEU A 110 1.97 -6.19 -6.49
C LEU A 110 0.64 -6.80 -6.97
N GLY A 111 0.17 -6.41 -8.16
CA GLY A 111 -1.01 -7.01 -8.82
C GLY A 111 -0.94 -8.53 -9.00
N ASN A 112 0.27 -9.09 -9.14
CA ASN A 112 0.49 -10.53 -9.33
C ASN A 112 0.56 -11.33 -8.01
N LEU A 113 0.51 -10.67 -6.85
CA LEU A 113 0.55 -11.32 -5.55
C LEU A 113 -0.79 -12.01 -5.23
N SER A 114 -0.95 -13.25 -5.73
CA SER A 114 -2.20 -14.02 -5.65
C SER A 114 -2.67 -14.37 -4.23
N GLN A 115 -1.82 -14.20 -3.22
CA GLN A 115 -2.12 -14.42 -1.80
C GLN A 115 -2.24 -13.13 -0.99
N LEU A 116 -2.18 -11.95 -1.63
CA LEU A 116 -2.25 -10.67 -0.91
C LEU A 116 -3.63 -10.49 -0.25
N GLU A 117 -3.64 -10.38 1.07
CA GLU A 117 -4.83 -10.20 1.90
C GLU A 117 -4.87 -8.82 2.58
N GLU A 118 -3.71 -8.20 2.84
CA GLU A 118 -3.62 -6.89 3.49
C GLU A 118 -2.67 -5.96 2.73
N LEU A 119 -3.17 -4.78 2.36
CA LEU A 119 -2.39 -3.72 1.73
C LEU A 119 -2.52 -2.44 2.56
N VAL A 120 -1.39 -1.93 3.03
CA VAL A 120 -1.32 -0.78 3.94
C VAL A 120 -0.47 0.31 3.31
N PHE A 121 -0.99 1.54 3.28
CA PHE A 121 -0.23 2.72 2.89
C PHE A 121 -0.05 3.64 4.10
N LYS A 122 1.17 4.09 4.33
CA LYS A 122 1.51 5.06 5.37
C LYS A 122 2.27 6.23 4.76
N ARG A 123 1.86 7.47 5.02
CA ARG A 123 2.60 8.68 4.62
C ARG A 123 2.95 8.70 3.12
N ASN A 124 2.09 8.16 2.26
CA ASN A 124 2.26 8.19 0.80
C ASN A 124 1.47 9.33 0.17
N PHE A 125 1.65 9.51 -1.14
CA PHE A 125 0.88 10.46 -1.95
C PHE A 125 1.03 11.93 -1.52
N ASN A 126 2.18 12.30 -0.94
CA ASN A 126 2.51 13.64 -0.41
C ASN A 126 2.68 14.75 -1.47
N GLY A 127 2.04 14.64 -2.64
CA GLY A 127 2.16 15.57 -3.77
C GLY A 127 1.12 16.69 -3.82
N GLY A 128 0.33 16.86 -2.76
CA GLY A 128 -0.78 17.82 -2.71
C GLY A 128 -2.06 17.31 -3.38
N ARG A 129 -3.15 18.08 -3.22
CA ARG A 129 -4.53 17.65 -3.55
C ARG A 129 -4.79 17.25 -5.01
N ASN A 130 -3.93 17.67 -5.94
CA ASN A 130 -4.08 17.42 -7.38
C ASN A 130 -3.17 16.29 -7.90
N ASN A 131 -2.32 15.72 -7.06
CA ASN A 131 -1.42 14.64 -7.49
C ASN A 131 -2.13 13.29 -7.45
N VAL A 132 -2.83 12.96 -8.55
CA VAL A 132 -3.61 11.73 -8.68
C VAL A 132 -2.80 10.53 -9.16
N ASN A 133 -1.56 10.70 -9.64
CA ASN A 133 -0.80 9.63 -10.30
C ASN A 133 -0.64 8.37 -9.42
N GLY A 134 -0.36 8.56 -8.12
CA GLY A 134 -0.25 7.43 -7.20
C GLY A 134 -1.60 6.75 -6.93
N PHE A 135 -2.70 7.52 -6.87
CA PHE A 135 -4.05 6.96 -6.73
C PHE A 135 -4.51 6.25 -8.00
N THR A 136 -4.14 6.74 -9.18
CA THR A 136 -4.38 6.03 -10.45
C THR A 136 -3.65 4.70 -10.46
N ALA A 137 -2.37 4.67 -10.03
CA ALA A 137 -1.63 3.42 -9.89
C ALA A 137 -2.27 2.46 -8.88
N LEU A 138 -2.84 2.98 -7.79
CA LEU A 138 -3.61 2.19 -6.81
C LEU A 138 -4.87 1.61 -7.46
N GLY A 139 -5.65 2.41 -8.18
CA GLY A 139 -6.83 1.94 -8.91
C GLY A 139 -6.51 0.80 -9.85
N THR A 140 -5.47 0.95 -10.69
CA THR A 140 -4.98 -0.10 -11.58
C THR A 140 -4.49 -1.34 -10.82
N LEU A 141 -3.79 -1.16 -9.69
CA LEU A 141 -3.35 -2.28 -8.85
C LEU A 141 -4.55 -3.10 -8.36
N LEU A 142 -5.59 -2.43 -7.86
CA LEU A 142 -6.79 -3.09 -7.35
C LEU A 142 -7.57 -3.83 -8.46
N GLU A 143 -7.50 -3.38 -9.71
CA GLU A 143 -8.02 -4.11 -10.87
C GLU A 143 -7.15 -5.32 -11.28
N SER A 144 -5.85 -5.29 -10.97
CA SER A 144 -4.84 -6.15 -11.60
C SER A 144 -4.67 -7.56 -11.02
N GLY A 145 -5.59 -8.03 -10.18
CA GLY A 145 -5.63 -9.44 -9.75
C GLY A 145 -5.48 -9.69 -8.25
N VAL A 146 -5.50 -8.65 -7.41
CA VAL A 146 -5.51 -8.76 -5.93
C VAL A 146 -6.90 -9.16 -5.39
N SER A 147 -7.51 -10.19 -5.98
CA SER A 147 -8.88 -10.62 -5.70
C SER A 147 -9.09 -11.20 -4.31
N LYS A 148 -8.02 -11.53 -3.58
CA LYS A 148 -8.06 -11.98 -2.18
C LYS A 148 -7.88 -10.86 -1.17
N LEU A 149 -7.76 -9.60 -1.60
CA LEU A 149 -7.52 -8.49 -0.69
C LEU A 149 -8.70 -8.32 0.28
N ARG A 150 -8.45 -8.51 1.58
CA ARG A 150 -9.44 -8.40 2.65
C ARG A 150 -9.35 -7.07 3.38
N LYS A 151 -8.17 -6.47 3.43
CA LYS A 151 -7.94 -5.21 4.13
C LYS A 151 -7.16 -4.22 3.26
N LEU A 152 -7.73 -3.03 3.14
CA LEU A 152 -7.07 -1.88 2.53
C LEU A 152 -7.02 -0.74 3.55
N ASP A 153 -5.81 -0.41 4.00
CA ASP A 153 -5.55 0.66 4.95
C ASP A 153 -4.87 1.83 4.22
N LEU A 154 -5.56 2.97 4.19
CA LEU A 154 -5.16 4.20 3.54
C LEU A 154 -5.18 5.39 4.53
N VAL A 155 -5.05 5.14 5.83
CA VAL A 155 -5.09 6.20 6.86
C VAL A 155 -3.99 7.24 6.64
N GLY A 156 -4.35 8.53 6.74
CA GLY A 156 -3.34 9.58 6.82
C GLY A 156 -2.53 9.76 5.53
N ASN A 157 -3.11 9.45 4.37
CA ASN A 157 -2.45 9.54 3.06
C ASN A 157 -2.92 10.74 2.22
N ASN A 158 -3.54 11.73 2.87
CA ASN A 158 -3.93 13.01 2.29
C ASN A 158 -4.81 12.88 1.03
N ILE A 159 -5.70 11.87 1.02
CA ILE A 159 -6.59 11.55 -0.10
C ILE A 159 -7.62 12.66 -0.27
N SER A 160 -7.70 13.24 -1.47
CA SER A 160 -8.72 14.23 -1.87
C SER A 160 -9.87 13.58 -2.64
N ASP A 161 -10.89 14.36 -2.99
CA ASP A 161 -11.98 13.92 -3.88
C ASP A 161 -11.47 13.35 -5.20
N ALA A 162 -10.49 14.01 -5.82
CA ALA A 162 -9.85 13.54 -7.04
C ALA A 162 -9.06 12.24 -6.82
N GLY A 163 -8.45 12.08 -5.64
CA GLY A 163 -7.77 10.85 -5.25
C GLY A 163 -8.74 9.66 -5.15
N VAL A 164 -9.86 9.84 -4.46
CA VAL A 164 -10.91 8.80 -4.38
C VAL A 164 -11.43 8.44 -5.77
N ALA A 165 -11.78 9.44 -6.58
CA ALA A 165 -12.25 9.20 -7.95
C ALA A 165 -11.23 8.40 -8.79
N ALA A 166 -9.93 8.61 -8.56
CA ALA A 166 -8.86 7.94 -9.28
C ALA A 166 -8.69 6.46 -8.91
N PHE A 167 -9.10 5.99 -7.71
CA PHE A 167 -9.01 4.57 -7.34
C PHE A 167 -10.37 3.87 -7.14
N ALA A 168 -11.49 4.61 -7.17
CA ALA A 168 -12.83 4.07 -6.91
C ALA A 168 -13.23 2.91 -7.85
N HIS A 169 -12.75 2.92 -9.10
CA HIS A 169 -12.99 1.81 -10.03
C HIS A 169 -12.35 0.51 -9.55
N GLY A 170 -11.14 0.59 -8.97
CA GLY A 170 -10.42 -0.55 -8.42
C GLY A 170 -11.11 -1.15 -7.19
N LEU A 171 -11.70 -0.30 -6.33
CA LEU A 171 -12.51 -0.77 -5.19
C LEU A 171 -13.68 -1.67 -5.63
N ARG A 172 -14.32 -1.37 -6.77
CA ARG A 172 -15.41 -2.20 -7.31
C ARG A 172 -14.93 -3.61 -7.64
N SER A 173 -13.70 -3.74 -8.14
CA SER A 173 -13.10 -5.01 -8.55
C SER A 173 -12.76 -5.91 -7.35
N ILE A 174 -12.31 -5.35 -6.23
CA ILE A 174 -12.01 -6.09 -4.99
C ILE A 174 -13.20 -6.19 -4.03
N GLY A 175 -14.32 -5.53 -4.32
CA GLY A 175 -15.46 -5.42 -3.41
C GLY A 175 -15.97 -6.74 -2.83
N PRO A 176 -16.08 -7.84 -3.60
CA PRO A 176 -16.53 -9.13 -3.07
C PRO A 176 -15.61 -9.77 -2.01
N SER A 177 -14.34 -9.37 -1.93
CA SER A 177 -13.38 -9.91 -0.96
C SER A 177 -12.99 -8.93 0.16
N LEU A 178 -13.14 -7.63 -0.08
CA LEU A 178 -12.79 -6.59 0.88
C LEU A 178 -13.68 -6.67 2.14
N LYS A 179 -13.04 -6.76 3.30
CA LYS A 179 -13.65 -6.82 4.65
C LYS A 179 -13.45 -5.53 5.43
N GLU A 180 -12.29 -4.91 5.29
CA GLU A 180 -11.90 -3.72 6.04
C GLU A 180 -11.36 -2.65 5.08
N LEU A 181 -11.96 -1.46 5.14
CA LEU A 181 -11.49 -0.28 4.41
C LEU A 181 -11.24 0.87 5.40
N ASP A 182 -9.98 1.26 5.55
CA ASP A 182 -9.62 2.42 6.36
C ASP A 182 -9.27 3.62 5.47
N LEU A 183 -10.07 4.68 5.56
CA LEU A 183 -9.87 5.96 4.89
C LEU A 183 -9.82 7.11 5.90
N GLY A 184 -9.57 6.82 7.18
CA GLY A 184 -9.48 7.84 8.21
C GLY A 184 -8.33 8.84 7.99
N TRP A 185 -8.43 10.02 8.60
CA TRP A 185 -7.38 11.05 8.55
C TRP A 185 -7.01 11.47 7.12
N ASN A 186 -8.01 11.65 6.25
CA ASN A 186 -7.82 12.08 4.87
C ASN A 186 -8.52 13.43 4.62
N SER A 187 -8.60 13.86 3.37
CA SER A 187 -9.24 15.12 2.94
C SER A 187 -10.38 14.84 1.96
N ILE A 188 -11.17 13.80 2.22
CA ILE A 188 -12.33 13.41 1.42
C ILE A 188 -13.47 14.38 1.74
N GLY A 189 -13.95 15.07 0.71
CA GLY A 189 -15.08 15.99 0.75
C GLY A 189 -16.32 15.41 0.08
N ASN A 190 -17.17 16.29 -0.44
CA ASN A 190 -18.48 15.91 -0.98
C ASN A 190 -18.39 14.96 -2.18
N GLU A 191 -17.57 15.30 -3.18
CA GLU A 191 -17.51 14.56 -4.44
C GLU A 191 -16.80 13.22 -4.24
N GLY A 192 -15.75 13.20 -3.42
CA GLY A 192 -15.04 11.97 -3.06
C GLY A 192 -15.93 11.02 -2.30
N LEU A 193 -16.76 11.51 -1.37
CA LEU A 193 -17.70 10.67 -0.64
C LEU A 193 -18.77 10.06 -1.56
N SER A 194 -19.33 10.84 -2.49
CA SER A 194 -20.25 10.29 -3.50
C SER A 194 -19.58 9.25 -4.40
N ALA A 195 -18.35 9.49 -4.84
CA ALA A 195 -17.58 8.54 -5.66
C ALA A 195 -17.26 7.24 -4.88
N LEU A 196 -16.89 7.37 -3.60
CA LEU A 196 -16.65 6.24 -2.71
C LEU A 196 -17.91 5.38 -2.56
N VAL A 197 -19.05 5.99 -2.20
CA VAL A 197 -20.32 5.28 -2.03
C VAL A 197 -20.72 4.53 -3.31
N ALA A 198 -20.56 5.17 -4.47
CA ALA A 198 -20.84 4.53 -5.75
C ALA A 198 -20.00 3.27 -5.98
N ALA A 199 -18.77 3.18 -5.43
CA ALA A 199 -17.93 1.99 -5.47
C ALA A 199 -18.27 0.97 -4.36
N LEU A 200 -18.66 1.44 -3.17
CA LEU A 200 -19.03 0.60 -2.03
C LEU A 200 -20.25 -0.29 -2.29
N VAL A 201 -21.12 0.07 -3.23
CA VAL A 201 -22.25 -0.80 -3.67
C VAL A 201 -21.76 -2.19 -4.13
N ASN A 202 -20.53 -2.30 -4.64
CA ASN A 202 -19.93 -3.59 -5.02
C ASN A 202 -19.19 -4.29 -3.87
N CYS A 203 -19.00 -3.62 -2.73
CA CYS A 203 -18.26 -4.13 -1.58
C CYS A 203 -19.17 -4.96 -0.65
N THR A 204 -19.78 -6.01 -1.18
CA THR A 204 -20.80 -6.83 -0.48
C THR A 204 -20.27 -7.62 0.71
N SER A 205 -18.95 -7.68 0.89
CA SER A 205 -18.29 -8.38 1.98
C SER A 205 -17.80 -7.45 3.08
N LEU A 206 -17.94 -6.13 2.93
CA LEU A 206 -17.34 -5.14 3.83
C LEU A 206 -18.00 -5.20 5.21
N GLU A 207 -17.17 -5.37 6.25
CA GLU A 207 -17.58 -5.48 7.65
C GLU A 207 -17.19 -4.23 8.45
N TRP A 208 -16.18 -3.50 7.99
CA TRP A 208 -15.66 -2.32 8.67
C TRP A 208 -15.22 -1.24 7.68
N LEU A 209 -15.72 -0.03 7.92
CA LEU A 209 -15.40 1.18 7.16
C LEU A 209 -15.05 2.29 8.13
N ASN A 210 -13.87 2.89 7.98
CA ASN A 210 -13.47 4.07 8.74
C ASN A 210 -13.32 5.28 7.83
N LEU A 211 -14.08 6.33 8.16
CA LEU A 211 -14.06 7.64 7.50
C LEU A 211 -13.77 8.78 8.50
N SER A 212 -13.36 8.45 9.73
CA SER A 212 -13.06 9.44 10.77
C SER A 212 -12.01 10.46 10.31
N ASP A 213 -12.05 11.65 10.89
CA ASP A 213 -11.07 12.71 10.62
C ASP A 213 -10.93 13.09 9.13
N ASN A 214 -12.04 12.99 8.38
CA ASN A 214 -12.26 13.67 7.11
C ASN A 214 -13.16 14.89 7.31
N ASP A 215 -12.97 15.94 6.52
CA ASP A 215 -13.79 17.16 6.61
C ASP A 215 -15.06 17.05 5.77
N PHE A 216 -16.14 16.61 6.42
CA PHE A 216 -17.47 16.50 5.82
C PHE A 216 -18.37 17.73 6.05
N SER A 217 -17.84 18.85 6.55
CA SER A 217 -18.63 20.04 6.88
C SER A 217 -19.45 20.60 5.70
N LEU A 218 -18.99 20.36 4.47
CA LEU A 218 -19.65 20.77 3.22
C LEU A 218 -20.10 19.58 2.35
N ALA A 219 -20.14 18.36 2.91
CA ALA A 219 -20.39 17.12 2.17
C ALA A 219 -21.86 16.67 2.16
N ALA A 220 -22.81 17.61 2.05
CA ALA A 220 -24.24 17.30 2.20
C ALA A 220 -24.74 16.16 1.28
N ALA A 221 -24.40 16.19 -0.01
CA ALA A 221 -24.85 15.18 -0.96
C ALA A 221 -24.14 13.83 -0.74
N GLY A 222 -22.83 13.88 -0.47
CA GLY A 222 -22.04 12.70 -0.13
C GLY A 222 -22.56 12.01 1.14
N LEU A 223 -22.93 12.78 2.17
CA LEU A 223 -23.48 12.26 3.41
C LEU A 223 -24.87 11.64 3.22
N VAL A 224 -25.71 12.22 2.35
CA VAL A 224 -26.98 11.59 1.95
C VAL A 224 -26.71 10.26 1.26
N SER A 225 -25.78 10.21 0.30
CA SER A 225 -25.41 8.96 -0.37
C SER A 225 -24.89 7.91 0.61
N LEU A 226 -24.04 8.31 1.57
CA LEU A 226 -23.53 7.41 2.60
C LEU A 226 -24.64 6.89 3.52
N SER A 227 -25.55 7.77 3.93
CA SER A 227 -26.72 7.42 4.73
C SER A 227 -27.62 6.41 4.02
N ASP A 228 -27.88 6.62 2.73
CA ASP A 228 -28.70 5.71 1.93
C ASP A 228 -28.01 4.36 1.77
N TRP A 229 -26.70 4.34 1.51
CA TRP A 229 -25.93 3.11 1.42
C TRP A 229 -25.96 2.32 2.73
N LEU A 230 -25.75 2.97 3.88
CA LEU A 230 -25.81 2.33 5.21
C LEU A 230 -27.16 1.70 5.55
N GLN A 231 -28.25 2.16 4.95
CA GLN A 231 -29.58 1.55 5.13
C GLN A 231 -29.77 0.27 4.31
N THR A 232 -28.91 0.05 3.30
CA THR A 232 -28.99 -1.07 2.36
C THR A 232 -27.81 -2.05 2.43
N ALA A 233 -26.75 -1.68 3.17
CA ALA A 233 -25.51 -2.43 3.32
C ALA A 233 -25.64 -3.59 4.31
#